data_AF-A0A9Q0Y688-F1
#
_entry.id   AF-A0A9Q0Y688-F1
#
_cell.length_a   1.000
_cell.length_b   1.000
_cell.length_c   1.000
_cell.angle_alpha   90.00
_cell.angle_beta   90.00
_cell.angle_gamma   90.00
#
_symmetry.space_group_name_H-M   'P 1'
#
loop_
_entity.id
_entity.type
_entity.pdbx_description
1 polymer ?
#
loop_
_entity_poly.entity_id
_entity_poly.type
_entity_poly.pdbx_seq_one_letter_code
_entity_poly.pdbx_strand_id
1 'polypeptide(L)'
;MLSPASGFMPSRGLRTPRRRWSWAPGAVVTQRPRGVDYTPERGRLEFYVLWSPNEPPRQLSSKCHRKCYQTRLPLPLPSHLVIFGLGDWNHFSQKTSISVEILVSPDIKPQRIGNLGPETRCLVWEGDWRVDVLMASFKQAQSGHPFKLLLTVNEPLFNSTPTRPFQAPEPSQSPVLPEDAVQGLDGPSEAKSQNSTMIFKKISAEKKFSPVSENMLLLSAPKISPQQGEFEIRKKMCHPNPIQLNKTRRALFEFPASEQQQESEDLDIKELQVCPSPRWCHAMCLSDPETAVLIGGEGANQQCCKDALWKLEIDSDFWFPMDFPEQDSIPQCSWGHSATYDPDTKRIYIFGGMREGKRYGAIYILDTTSWKWLHVSAKGKVPTLAYHSATIYRQELFVFGGAFPKMSSLEPGACSNALFIFNPEYEIWYQPIIEGEKPLPRLGHSATLLRNKMIIFGGQRASTYLNDMHFLDLGFMEYTSVPFLPGQPSARSFHAAIPVSDQKVLISGGCNAKGAFRDAYTFHLDTLTWNTVKHADLCSVPRAGHTLLNLTCAHLTDTDKESRGKHNLCMVLVFGGSDRAGSFYNSTVKLQLDLKEVKGGSEDPA
;
A
#
# COMPACT_ATOMS: atom_id res chain seq x y z
N MET A 1 -56.96 59.02 21.91
CA MET A 1 -57.64 57.90 21.22
C MET A 1 -56.60 57.12 20.43
N LEU A 2 -56.82 55.81 20.25
CA LEU A 2 -56.14 54.89 19.33
C LEU A 2 -54.67 54.49 19.62
N SER A 3 -54.51 53.17 19.85
CA SER A 3 -53.29 52.34 19.77
C SER A 3 -52.97 52.01 18.28
N PRO A 4 -52.06 51.08 17.90
CA PRO A 4 -51.13 50.24 18.69
C PRO A 4 -49.70 50.10 18.12
N ALA A 5 -48.80 49.45 18.87
CA ALA A 5 -47.74 48.57 18.33
C ALA A 5 -47.26 47.58 19.41
N SER A 6 -47.06 46.32 19.03
CA SER A 6 -46.73 45.20 19.92
C SER A 6 -45.22 45.02 20.14
N GLY A 7 -44.82 44.71 21.37
CA GLY A 7 -43.46 44.28 21.69
C GLY A 7 -43.32 42.76 21.72
N PHE A 8 -42.28 42.23 21.09
CA PHE A 8 -41.81 40.85 21.25
C PHE A 8 -40.34 40.85 21.67
N MET A 9 -40.02 40.20 22.79
CA MET A 9 -38.64 39.93 23.20
C MET A 9 -38.16 38.57 22.66
N PRO A 10 -36.91 38.46 22.18
CA PRO A 10 -36.28 37.16 21.94
C PRO A 10 -35.63 36.61 23.22
N SER A 11 -35.80 35.32 23.46
CA SER A 11 -35.26 34.59 24.61
C SER A 11 -33.80 34.16 24.42
N ARG A 12 -33.10 33.89 25.54
CA ARG A 12 -31.66 33.60 25.59
C ARG A 12 -31.33 32.23 24.97
N GLY A 13 -30.44 32.19 23.97
CA GLY A 13 -29.88 30.95 23.44
C GLY A 13 -28.88 30.28 24.39
N LEU A 14 -29.05 28.98 24.66
CA LEU A 14 -28.07 28.18 25.38
C LEU A 14 -26.84 27.88 24.49
N ARG A 15 -25.64 28.11 25.03
CA ARG A 15 -24.38 27.68 24.41
C ARG A 15 -24.12 26.20 24.72
N THR A 16 -24.03 25.35 23.70
CA THR A 16 -23.48 23.99 23.82
C THR A 16 -21.96 24.00 23.60
N PRO A 17 -21.15 23.36 24.48
CA PRO A 17 -19.69 23.41 24.36
C PRO A 17 -19.16 22.39 23.34
N ARG A 18 -18.53 22.87 22.26
CA ARG A 18 -17.75 22.03 21.33
C ARG A 18 -16.53 21.44 22.05
N ARG A 19 -16.52 20.13 22.35
CA ARG A 19 -15.31 19.42 22.77
C ARG A 19 -14.55 18.89 21.55
N ARG A 20 -13.36 19.45 21.33
CA ARG A 20 -12.39 19.05 20.29
C ARG A 20 -11.47 17.98 20.89
N TRP A 21 -11.50 16.76 20.37
CA TRP A 21 -10.59 15.70 20.81
C TRP A 21 -9.45 15.52 19.80
N SER A 22 -8.23 15.75 20.26
CA SER A 22 -6.99 15.49 19.51
C SER A 22 -6.43 14.13 19.87
N TRP A 23 -6.33 13.23 18.89
CA TRP A 23 -5.63 11.95 19.05
C TRP A 23 -4.12 12.15 19.02
N ALA A 24 -3.52 12.39 20.18
CA ALA A 24 -2.08 12.34 20.39
C ALA A 24 -1.68 10.94 20.90
N PRO A 25 -0.71 10.25 20.29
CA PRO A 25 -0.17 9.01 20.85
C PRO A 25 0.78 9.37 22.02
N GLY A 26 0.47 8.88 23.22
CA GLY A 26 1.34 9.01 24.40
C GLY A 26 0.86 9.99 25.46
N ALA A 27 -0.21 9.61 26.19
CA ALA A 27 -0.53 10.18 27.50
C ALA A 27 -1.20 9.12 28.38
N VAL A 28 -0.40 8.42 29.20
CA VAL A 28 -0.93 7.53 30.24
C VAL A 28 -1.49 8.40 31.36
N VAL A 29 -2.80 8.61 31.38
CA VAL A 29 -3.48 9.24 32.51
C VAL A 29 -3.69 8.20 33.59
N THR A 30 -2.82 8.22 34.60
CA THR A 30 -2.90 7.34 35.77
C THR A 30 -4.10 7.70 36.65
N GLN A 31 -5.11 6.83 36.67
CA GLN A 31 -5.92 6.61 37.88
C GLN A 31 -5.82 5.15 38.27
N ARG A 32 -5.18 4.87 39.41
CA ARG A 32 -5.02 3.52 39.96
C ARG A 32 -6.32 3.06 40.63
N PRO A 33 -6.82 1.87 40.28
CA PRO A 33 -7.16 0.84 41.25
C PRO A 33 -5.92 -0.04 41.52
N ARG A 34 -5.94 -0.82 42.60
CA ARG A 34 -4.74 -1.50 43.11
C ARG A 34 -4.34 -2.72 42.26
N GLY A 35 -3.17 -2.64 41.64
CA GLY A 35 -2.17 -3.71 41.57
C GLY A 35 -2.49 -4.98 40.78
N VAL A 36 -2.22 -4.94 39.46
CA VAL A 36 -1.37 -5.94 38.77
C VAL A 36 -0.60 -5.17 37.69
N ASP A 37 0.74 -5.22 37.68
CA ASP A 37 1.53 -4.65 36.58
C ASP A 37 1.42 -5.56 35.34
N TYR A 38 0.71 -5.09 34.32
CA TYR A 38 0.63 -5.78 33.03
C TYR A 38 1.63 -5.18 32.05
N THR A 39 2.78 -5.84 31.90
CA THR A 39 3.55 -5.71 30.66
C THR A 39 2.86 -6.58 29.60
N PRO A 40 2.60 -6.10 28.37
CA PRO A 40 1.99 -6.93 27.35
C PRO A 40 2.98 -8.01 26.91
N GLU A 41 2.70 -9.26 27.27
CA GLU A 41 3.41 -10.44 26.76
C GLU A 41 3.30 -10.46 25.23
N ARG A 42 4.43 -10.25 24.53
CA ARG A 42 4.46 -10.29 23.05
C ARG A 42 3.98 -11.66 22.55
N GLY A 43 3.00 -11.66 21.65
CA GLY A 43 2.55 -12.84 20.90
C GLY A 43 1.27 -13.52 21.41
N ARG A 44 0.68 -13.08 22.51
CA ARG A 44 -0.54 -13.74 23.04
C ARG A 44 -1.79 -13.39 22.24
N LEU A 45 -2.58 -14.39 21.82
CA LEU A 45 -3.88 -14.16 21.17
C LEU A 45 -4.93 -13.65 22.18
N GLU A 46 -5.54 -12.52 21.85
CA GLU A 46 -6.58 -11.86 22.64
C GLU A 46 -7.79 -11.50 21.78
N PHE A 47 -9.00 -11.65 22.32
CA PHE A 47 -10.25 -11.37 21.61
C PHE A 47 -10.88 -10.06 22.07
N TYR A 48 -11.46 -9.34 21.12
CA TYR A 48 -12.17 -8.08 21.32
C TYR A 48 -13.53 -8.11 20.64
N VAL A 49 -14.44 -7.26 21.13
CA VAL A 49 -15.74 -6.99 20.49
C VAL A 49 -16.02 -5.49 20.44
N LEU A 50 -16.64 -5.07 19.35
CA LEU A 50 -17.16 -3.73 19.10
C LEU A 50 -18.63 -3.84 18.69
N TRP A 51 -19.47 -2.93 19.17
CA TRP A 51 -20.92 -2.85 18.86
C TRP A 51 -21.36 -1.43 18.47
N SER A 52 -20.43 -0.49 18.47
CA SER A 52 -20.64 0.91 18.12
C SER A 52 -19.31 1.47 17.64
N PRO A 53 -19.24 2.14 16.47
CA PRO A 53 -18.01 2.78 16.00
C PRO A 53 -17.57 3.95 16.88
N ASN A 54 -18.43 4.40 17.80
CA ASN A 54 -18.15 5.50 18.74
C ASN A 54 -17.58 5.03 20.09
N GLU A 55 -17.52 3.73 20.37
CA GLU A 55 -16.93 3.15 21.59
C GLU A 55 -15.62 2.41 21.28
N PRO A 56 -14.63 2.38 22.20
CA PRO A 56 -13.45 1.56 22.03
C PRO A 56 -13.79 0.06 22.10
N PRO A 57 -13.08 -0.82 21.36
CA PRO A 57 -13.27 -2.27 21.45
C PRO A 57 -13.09 -2.77 22.88
N ARG A 58 -13.97 -3.66 23.33
CA ARG A 58 -13.89 -4.28 24.67
C ARG A 58 -13.24 -5.66 24.58
N GLN A 59 -12.16 -5.85 25.33
CA GLN A 59 -11.47 -7.13 25.45
C GLN A 59 -12.36 -8.18 26.13
N LEU A 60 -12.24 -9.44 25.71
CA LEU A 60 -12.94 -10.57 26.32
C LEU A 60 -12.08 -11.26 27.37
N SER A 61 -12.68 -11.53 28.54
CA SER A 61 -12.03 -12.22 29.65
C SER A 61 -11.98 -13.74 29.40
N SER A 62 -10.78 -14.33 29.36
CA SER A 62 -10.59 -15.79 29.32
C SER A 62 -11.04 -16.44 30.63
N LYS A 63 -11.84 -17.51 30.54
CA LYS A 63 -12.16 -18.43 31.63
C LYS A 63 -11.85 -19.87 31.22
N CYS A 64 -11.51 -20.70 32.21
CA CYS A 64 -11.21 -22.14 32.03
C CYS A 64 -10.12 -22.42 30.97
N HIS A 65 -8.84 -22.25 31.36
CA HIS A 65 -7.68 -22.70 30.57
C HIS A 65 -7.69 -22.27 29.08
N ARG A 66 -8.10 -21.02 28.80
CA ARG A 66 -8.21 -20.43 27.44
C ARG A 66 -9.19 -21.13 26.48
N LYS A 67 -10.04 -22.06 26.95
CA LYS A 67 -11.07 -22.70 26.12
C LYS A 67 -12.36 -21.88 25.98
N CYS A 68 -12.52 -20.85 26.80
CA CYS A 68 -13.70 -19.99 26.79
C CYS A 68 -13.34 -18.53 27.04
N TYR A 69 -13.93 -17.60 26.28
CA TYR A 69 -13.78 -16.15 26.49
C TYR A 69 -15.15 -15.49 26.62
N GLN A 70 -15.28 -14.52 27.53
CA GLN A 70 -16.56 -13.87 27.80
C GLN A 70 -16.46 -12.37 28.13
N THR A 71 -17.46 -11.61 27.71
CA THR A 71 -17.66 -10.20 28.08
C THR A 71 -19.14 -9.82 28.12
N ARG A 72 -19.44 -8.60 28.59
CA ARG A 72 -20.79 -8.04 28.71
C ARG A 72 -20.99 -7.00 27.61
N LEU A 73 -22.03 -7.14 26.79
CA LEU A 73 -22.41 -6.11 25.79
C LEU A 73 -23.54 -5.21 26.39
N PRO A 74 -23.96 -4.12 25.73
CA PRO A 74 -24.94 -3.18 26.27
C PRO A 74 -26.40 -3.64 26.04
N LEU A 75 -27.34 -2.97 26.70
CA LEU A 75 -28.79 -3.17 26.52
C LEU A 75 -29.43 -1.89 25.95
N PRO A 76 -30.40 -1.97 25.01
CA PRO A 76 -30.85 -3.19 24.32
C PRO A 76 -29.74 -3.86 23.51
N LEU A 77 -29.93 -5.13 23.15
CA LEU A 77 -28.93 -5.88 22.37
C LEU A 77 -28.62 -5.13 21.06
N PRO A 78 -27.33 -4.92 20.72
CA PRO A 78 -26.97 -4.24 19.48
C PRO A 78 -27.34 -5.09 18.26
N SER A 79 -27.76 -4.44 17.18
CA SER A 79 -28.02 -5.06 15.86
C SER A 79 -26.75 -5.43 15.09
N HIS A 80 -25.60 -4.93 15.54
CA HIS A 80 -24.31 -5.09 14.88
C HIS A 80 -23.22 -5.46 15.89
N LEU A 81 -22.39 -6.44 15.56
CA LEU A 81 -21.23 -6.85 16.34
C LEU A 81 -20.03 -7.10 15.42
N VAL A 82 -18.87 -6.57 15.79
CA VAL A 82 -17.58 -6.90 15.16
C VAL A 82 -16.71 -7.55 16.24
N ILE A 83 -16.37 -8.82 16.04
CA ILE A 83 -15.64 -9.64 17.01
C ILE A 83 -14.36 -10.14 16.33
N PHE A 84 -13.21 -9.86 16.92
CA PHE A 84 -11.91 -10.11 16.27
C PHE A 84 -10.84 -10.55 17.28
N GLY A 85 -9.85 -11.31 16.81
CA GLY A 85 -8.68 -11.69 17.60
C GLY A 85 -7.40 -11.04 17.08
N LEU A 86 -6.60 -10.48 17.99
CA LEU A 86 -5.27 -9.88 17.73
C LEU A 86 -4.18 -10.72 18.39
N GLY A 87 -3.01 -10.84 17.76
CA GLY A 87 -1.89 -11.66 18.23
C GLY A 87 -1.77 -13.01 17.52
N ASP A 88 -0.96 -13.93 18.08
CA ASP A 88 -0.52 -15.13 17.35
C ASP A 88 -1.60 -16.22 17.25
N TRP A 89 -2.10 -16.43 16.02
CA TRP A 89 -3.05 -17.48 15.69
C TRP A 89 -2.40 -18.87 15.49
N ASN A 90 -1.07 -18.97 15.37
CA ASN A 90 -0.36 -20.24 15.14
C ASN A 90 -0.50 -21.24 16.31
N HIS A 91 -0.91 -20.78 17.50
CA HIS A 91 -1.29 -21.64 18.61
C HIS A 91 -2.52 -22.52 18.33
N PHE A 92 -3.31 -22.18 17.31
CA PHE A 92 -4.49 -22.92 16.90
C PHE A 92 -4.23 -23.62 15.56
N SER A 93 -4.59 -24.90 15.48
CA SER A 93 -4.52 -25.62 14.21
C SER A 93 -5.45 -25.00 13.17
N GLN A 94 -5.16 -25.17 11.87
CA GLN A 94 -6.08 -24.80 10.79
C GLN A 94 -7.48 -25.45 10.90
N LYS A 95 -7.62 -26.51 11.72
CA LYS A 95 -8.88 -27.21 11.99
C LYS A 95 -9.60 -26.73 13.25
N THR A 96 -9.01 -25.84 14.03
CA THR A 96 -9.63 -25.33 15.26
C THR A 96 -10.63 -24.23 14.92
N SER A 97 -11.87 -24.36 15.42
CA SER A 97 -12.94 -23.39 15.17
C SER A 97 -13.48 -22.85 16.49
N ILE A 98 -13.42 -21.53 16.65
CA ILE A 98 -13.90 -20.84 17.84
C ILE A 98 -15.34 -20.40 17.56
N SER A 99 -16.31 -21.13 18.10
CA SER A 99 -17.73 -20.78 17.94
C SER A 99 -18.07 -19.57 18.78
N VAL A 100 -18.72 -18.59 18.16
CA VAL A 100 -19.16 -17.36 18.79
C VAL A 100 -20.66 -17.46 19.07
N GLU A 101 -21.04 -17.38 20.33
CA GLU A 101 -22.41 -17.61 20.80
C GLU A 101 -22.85 -16.54 21.82
N ILE A 102 -24.14 -16.21 21.82
CA ILE A 102 -24.74 -15.30 22.82
C ILE A 102 -25.57 -16.13 23.80
N LEU A 103 -25.28 -15.96 25.10
CA LEU A 103 -26.00 -16.54 26.20
C LEU A 103 -26.64 -15.43 27.06
N VAL A 104 -27.97 -15.42 27.10
CA VAL A 104 -28.78 -14.45 27.85
C VAL A 104 -29.06 -15.00 29.25
N SER A 105 -29.92 -16.02 29.38
CA SER A 105 -30.10 -16.79 30.61
C SER A 105 -29.74 -18.27 30.40
N PRO A 106 -29.47 -19.04 31.48
CA PRO A 106 -29.25 -20.49 31.38
C PRO A 106 -30.43 -21.26 30.76
N ASP A 107 -31.63 -20.71 30.87
CA ASP A 107 -32.89 -21.32 30.44
C ASP A 107 -33.19 -21.10 28.94
N ILE A 108 -32.43 -20.21 28.28
CA ILE A 108 -32.58 -19.90 26.85
C ILE A 108 -31.40 -20.50 26.10
N LYS A 109 -31.72 -21.31 25.07
CA LYS A 109 -30.71 -21.94 24.20
C LYS A 109 -29.80 -20.86 23.57
N PRO A 110 -28.47 -21.00 23.60
CA PRO A 110 -27.55 -20.02 22.99
C PRO A 110 -27.86 -19.76 21.50
N GLN A 111 -27.66 -18.52 21.06
CA GLN A 111 -27.65 -18.19 19.63
C GLN A 111 -26.21 -18.12 19.12
N ARG A 112 -25.83 -19.05 18.25
CA ARG A 112 -24.56 -18.98 17.51
C ARG A 112 -24.64 -17.88 16.45
N ILE A 113 -23.66 -17.00 16.42
CA ILE A 113 -23.58 -15.87 15.47
C ILE A 113 -22.48 -16.04 14.42
N GLY A 114 -21.51 -16.93 14.65
CA GLY A 114 -20.49 -17.27 13.66
C GLY A 114 -19.33 -18.07 14.25
N ASN A 115 -18.23 -18.13 13.50
CA ASN A 115 -16.99 -18.80 13.90
C ASN A 115 -15.78 -17.91 13.62
N LEU A 116 -14.79 -17.97 14.51
CA LEU A 116 -13.45 -17.46 14.26
C LEU A 116 -12.46 -18.62 14.08
N GLY A 117 -11.35 -18.35 13.40
CA GLY A 117 -10.25 -19.30 13.18
C GLY A 117 -9.05 -18.61 12.53
N PRO A 118 -7.94 -19.33 12.27
CA PRO A 118 -6.74 -18.75 11.65
C PRO A 118 -7.02 -18.03 10.32
N GLU A 119 -7.96 -18.55 9.53
CA GLU A 119 -8.41 -17.98 8.25
C GLU A 119 -9.56 -16.96 8.38
N THR A 120 -10.25 -16.92 9.52
CA THR A 120 -11.38 -16.00 9.79
C THR A 120 -11.20 -15.32 11.13
N ARG A 121 -10.21 -14.42 11.18
CA ARG A 121 -9.75 -13.74 12.41
C ARG A 121 -10.69 -12.63 12.91
N CYS A 122 -11.65 -12.22 12.07
CA CYS A 122 -12.69 -11.25 12.36
C CYS A 122 -14.06 -11.79 11.89
N LEU A 123 -15.09 -11.55 12.70
CA LEU A 123 -16.49 -11.87 12.43
C LEU A 123 -17.29 -10.57 12.55
N VAL A 124 -17.93 -10.16 11.46
CA VAL A 124 -18.98 -9.14 11.48
C VAL A 124 -20.32 -9.86 11.50
N TRP A 125 -21.15 -9.57 12.49
CA TRP A 125 -22.52 -10.03 12.59
C TRP A 125 -23.46 -8.83 12.50
N GLU A 126 -24.43 -8.93 11.61
CA GLU A 126 -25.51 -7.98 11.38
C GLU A 126 -26.80 -8.79 11.23
N GLY A 127 -27.86 -8.40 11.94
CA GLY A 127 -29.17 -9.02 11.80
C GLY A 127 -30.02 -8.97 13.06
N ASP A 128 -31.10 -9.75 13.04
CA ASP A 128 -32.06 -9.81 14.13
C ASP A 128 -31.73 -10.92 15.15
N TRP A 129 -31.96 -10.61 16.41
CA TRP A 129 -31.94 -11.60 17.49
C TRP A 129 -33.20 -12.45 17.42
N ARG A 130 -33.09 -13.76 17.71
CA ARG A 130 -34.28 -14.60 17.84
C ARG A 130 -35.20 -14.05 18.93
N VAL A 131 -36.50 -14.17 18.74
CA VAL A 131 -37.52 -13.53 19.60
C VAL A 131 -37.40 -13.98 21.07
N ASP A 132 -37.02 -15.24 21.32
CA ASP A 132 -36.73 -15.78 22.66
C ASP A 132 -35.53 -15.06 23.33
N VAL A 133 -34.44 -14.90 22.59
CA VAL A 133 -33.22 -14.17 23.01
C VAL A 133 -33.53 -12.70 23.28
N LEU A 134 -34.26 -12.04 22.37
CA LEU A 134 -34.63 -10.63 22.48
C LEU A 134 -35.54 -10.39 23.71
N MET A 135 -36.61 -11.18 23.86
CA MET A 135 -37.55 -11.06 24.98
C MET A 135 -36.91 -11.40 26.33
N ALA A 136 -36.00 -12.38 26.37
CA ALA A 136 -35.20 -12.65 27.56
C ALA A 136 -34.28 -11.47 27.89
N SER A 137 -33.66 -10.82 26.89
CA SER A 137 -32.79 -9.66 27.11
C SER A 137 -33.53 -8.48 27.77
N PHE A 138 -34.78 -8.21 27.37
CA PHE A 138 -35.60 -7.18 28.00
C PHE A 138 -35.95 -7.51 29.46
N LYS A 139 -36.32 -8.77 29.76
CA LYS A 139 -36.55 -9.21 31.15
C LYS A 139 -35.29 -9.09 32.00
N GLN A 140 -34.13 -9.45 31.45
CA GLN A 140 -32.87 -9.39 32.17
C GLN A 140 -32.39 -7.94 32.39
N ALA A 141 -32.66 -7.03 31.45
CA ALA A 141 -32.44 -5.59 31.59
C ALA A 141 -33.15 -5.01 32.82
N GLN A 142 -34.43 -5.35 33.00
CA GLN A 142 -35.23 -4.89 34.15
C GLN A 142 -34.69 -5.41 35.49
N SER A 143 -34.05 -6.59 35.49
CA SER A 143 -33.41 -7.16 36.68
C SER A 143 -31.95 -6.72 36.91
N GLY A 144 -31.40 -5.84 36.06
CA GLY A 144 -30.03 -5.34 36.17
C GLY A 144 -28.92 -6.40 35.95
N HIS A 145 -29.28 -7.58 35.48
CA HIS A 145 -28.34 -8.70 35.29
C HIS A 145 -27.68 -8.61 33.89
N PRO A 146 -26.35 -8.49 33.80
CA PRO A 146 -25.67 -8.37 32.52
C PRO A 146 -25.51 -9.74 31.84
N PHE A 147 -25.89 -9.81 30.57
CA PHE A 147 -25.71 -10.98 29.71
C PHE A 147 -24.25 -11.20 29.30
N LYS A 148 -23.96 -12.36 28.70
CA LYS A 148 -22.60 -12.77 28.34
C LYS A 148 -22.51 -13.14 26.85
N LEU A 149 -21.67 -12.42 26.12
CA LEU A 149 -21.09 -12.96 24.89
C LEU A 149 -20.12 -14.09 25.29
N LEU A 150 -20.19 -15.22 24.61
CA LEU A 150 -19.40 -16.42 24.87
C LEU A 150 -18.68 -16.85 23.59
N LEU A 151 -17.36 -16.95 23.64
CA LEU A 151 -16.56 -17.61 22.61
C LEU A 151 -16.08 -18.94 23.19
N THR A 152 -16.37 -20.02 22.49
CA THR A 152 -15.98 -21.38 22.90
C THR A 152 -15.02 -21.94 21.86
N VAL A 153 -13.83 -22.33 22.30
CA VAL A 153 -12.80 -22.93 21.43
C VAL A 153 -13.14 -24.42 21.23
N ASN A 154 -13.53 -24.79 20.01
CA ASN A 154 -13.77 -26.18 19.65
C ASN A 154 -12.53 -26.74 18.94
N GLU A 155 -11.76 -27.54 19.67
CA GLU A 155 -10.72 -28.39 19.10
C GLU A 155 -11.37 -29.69 18.61
N PRO A 156 -11.01 -30.21 17.42
CA PRO A 156 -11.50 -31.50 16.98
C PRO A 156 -11.03 -32.60 17.94
N LEU A 157 -11.98 -33.37 18.48
CA LEU A 157 -11.70 -34.52 19.33
C LEU A 157 -10.88 -35.56 18.53
N PHE A 158 -9.61 -35.74 18.91
CA PHE A 158 -8.90 -36.96 18.56
C PHE A 158 -9.54 -38.12 19.35
N ASN A 159 -10.41 -38.89 18.68
CA ASN A 159 -10.94 -40.15 19.21
C ASN A 159 -9.82 -41.18 19.36
N SER A 160 -9.07 -41.08 20.45
CA SER A 160 -8.13 -42.09 20.91
C SER A 160 -8.87 -43.20 21.64
N THR A 161 -9.55 -44.06 20.89
CA THR A 161 -10.11 -45.31 21.43
C THR A 161 -10.10 -46.40 20.37
N PRO A 162 -9.03 -47.22 20.28
CA PRO A 162 -9.03 -48.39 19.41
C PRO A 162 -9.96 -49.45 20.01
N THR A 163 -11.12 -49.65 19.40
CA THR A 163 -12.04 -50.73 19.72
C THR A 163 -11.39 -52.07 19.31
N ARG A 164 -10.75 -52.77 20.25
CA ARG A 164 -10.46 -54.20 20.12
C ARG A 164 -11.56 -54.99 20.85
N PRO A 165 -12.20 -55.97 20.20
CA PRO A 165 -13.11 -56.87 20.90
C PRO A 165 -12.33 -57.77 21.86
N PHE A 166 -12.93 -58.07 23.01
CA PHE A 166 -12.40 -59.03 23.97
C PHE A 166 -12.43 -60.45 23.38
N GLN A 167 -11.31 -61.18 23.48
CA GLN A 167 -11.31 -62.64 23.60
C GLN A 167 -10.64 -63.02 24.92
N ALA A 168 -11.24 -63.99 25.60
CA ALA A 168 -10.88 -64.46 26.94
C ALA A 168 -9.89 -65.66 26.85
N PRO A 169 -9.30 -66.12 27.98
CA PRO A 169 -7.91 -66.59 27.98
C PRO A 169 -7.75 -68.12 28.04
N GLU A 170 -6.53 -68.58 27.76
CA GLU A 170 -5.96 -69.87 28.20
C GLU A 170 -4.53 -69.65 28.75
N PRO A 171 -4.01 -70.47 29.70
CA PRO A 171 -2.94 -70.04 30.62
C PRO A 171 -1.63 -70.85 30.58
N SER A 172 -0.67 -70.43 31.42
CA SER A 172 0.55 -71.17 31.84
C SER A 172 1.72 -71.21 30.81
N GLN A 173 3.03 -71.26 31.15
CA GLN A 173 3.79 -71.36 32.42
C GLN A 173 5.06 -70.47 32.39
N SER A 174 5.65 -70.20 33.57
CA SER A 174 7.08 -69.82 33.75
C SER A 174 7.89 -71.11 34.08
N PRO A 175 9.24 -71.25 33.94
CA PRO A 175 10.23 -70.34 34.58
C PRO A 175 11.71 -70.28 34.04
N VAL A 176 12.52 -69.39 34.66
CA VAL A 176 13.96 -69.54 35.05
C VAL A 176 15.13 -69.58 34.01
N LEU A 177 16.26 -68.97 34.42
CA LEU A 177 17.61 -68.83 33.79
C LEU A 177 18.56 -69.97 34.32
N PRO A 178 19.93 -69.92 34.36
CA PRO A 178 20.96 -69.07 33.72
C PRO A 178 22.23 -69.84 33.18
N GLU A 179 23.28 -69.06 32.85
CA GLU A 179 24.75 -69.29 33.04
C GLU A 179 25.57 -70.39 32.31
N ASP A 180 26.56 -69.95 31.54
CA ASP A 180 28.02 -70.09 31.77
C ASP A 180 28.82 -69.40 30.62
N ALA A 181 30.04 -68.84 30.73
CA ALA A 181 30.88 -68.45 31.89
C ALA A 181 32.04 -67.49 31.46
N VAL A 182 32.37 -66.48 32.30
CA VAL A 182 33.74 -65.95 32.65
C VAL A 182 34.61 -65.32 31.52
N GLN A 183 35.25 -64.12 31.60
CA GLN A 183 35.87 -63.27 32.66
C GLN A 183 35.95 -61.78 32.16
N GLY A 184 36.29 -60.69 32.89
CA GLY A 184 36.44 -60.38 34.32
C GLY A 184 37.42 -59.20 34.63
N LEU A 185 37.05 -58.27 35.55
CA LEU A 185 37.87 -57.25 36.27
C LEU A 185 38.42 -56.02 35.47
N ASP A 186 38.55 -54.77 35.98
CA ASP A 186 38.14 -54.08 37.24
C ASP A 186 38.09 -52.52 37.06
N GLY A 187 37.50 -51.74 38.00
CA GLY A 187 37.34 -50.25 37.97
C GLY A 187 38.29 -49.46 38.93
N PRO A 188 37.88 -48.38 39.67
CA PRO A 188 36.71 -47.46 39.56
C PRO A 188 36.98 -45.96 39.99
N SER A 189 35.92 -45.16 40.26
CA SER A 189 35.83 -43.86 41.03
C SER A 189 36.21 -42.52 40.31
N GLU A 190 35.69 -41.30 40.61
CA GLU A 190 34.62 -40.82 41.52
C GLU A 190 34.02 -39.42 41.12
N ALA A 191 32.69 -39.28 41.22
CA ALA A 191 31.84 -38.23 41.86
C ALA A 191 31.98 -36.66 41.71
N LYS A 192 30.79 -36.03 41.57
CA LYS A 192 30.25 -34.77 42.20
C LYS A 192 30.45 -33.34 41.60
N SER A 193 29.30 -32.67 41.36
CA SER A 193 28.86 -31.38 41.97
C SER A 193 28.72 -30.06 41.16
N GLN A 194 27.45 -29.65 41.00
CA GLN A 194 26.84 -28.29 41.18
C GLN A 194 26.82 -27.19 40.10
N ASN A 195 25.66 -26.52 40.08
CA ASN A 195 25.33 -25.25 39.43
C ASN A 195 25.95 -24.04 40.18
N SER A 196 26.15 -22.88 39.52
CA SER A 196 25.35 -21.66 39.78
C SER A 196 25.83 -20.37 39.06
N THR A 197 24.82 -19.58 38.65
CA THR A 197 24.73 -18.11 38.39
C THR A 197 25.94 -17.17 38.26
N MET A 198 25.89 -16.38 37.17
CA MET A 198 26.13 -14.91 37.04
C MET A 198 27.32 -14.21 37.71
N ILE A 199 27.96 -13.28 36.97
CA ILE A 199 27.93 -11.83 37.26
C ILE A 199 28.48 -11.00 36.07
N PHE A 200 27.84 -9.87 35.79
CA PHE A 200 28.34 -8.83 34.87
C PHE A 200 29.60 -8.15 35.42
N LYS A 201 30.62 -7.89 34.58
CA LYS A 201 31.56 -6.79 34.84
C LYS A 201 31.88 -5.98 33.58
N LYS A 202 31.50 -4.70 33.68
CA LYS A 202 31.75 -3.60 32.75
C LYS A 202 33.19 -3.12 32.92
N ILE A 203 33.95 -2.97 31.83
CA ILE A 203 35.24 -2.25 31.85
C ILE A 203 35.22 -1.19 30.75
N SER A 204 35.52 0.04 31.15
CA SER A 204 35.70 1.22 30.33
C SER A 204 37.16 1.35 29.88
N ALA A 205 37.40 1.88 28.68
CA ALA A 205 38.68 2.45 28.30
C ALA A 205 38.45 3.74 27.51
N GLU A 206 38.92 4.86 28.05
CA GLU A 206 38.92 6.16 27.37
C GLU A 206 40.07 6.27 26.38
N LYS A 207 39.86 6.94 25.24
CA LYS A 207 40.93 7.67 24.54
C LYS A 207 40.39 8.98 23.99
N LYS A 208 40.89 10.11 24.54
CA LYS A 208 40.79 11.44 23.93
C LYS A 208 41.89 11.58 22.87
N PHE A 209 41.59 12.25 21.76
CA PHE A 209 42.55 13.10 21.05
C PHE A 209 41.82 14.26 20.36
N SER A 210 42.53 15.38 20.20
CA SER A 210 42.05 16.72 19.86
C SER A 210 42.21 17.04 18.35
N PRO A 211 41.71 18.18 17.82
CA PRO A 211 41.46 18.35 16.39
C PRO A 211 42.69 18.84 15.60
N VAL A 212 42.68 18.58 14.29
CA VAL A 212 43.63 19.07 13.28
C VAL A 212 42.81 19.50 12.07
N SER A 213 42.56 20.81 11.92
CA SER A 213 43.29 21.74 11.03
C SER A 213 42.87 21.64 9.56
N GLU A 214 42.03 22.59 9.15
CA GLU A 214 41.84 22.94 7.74
C GLU A 214 43.16 23.45 7.15
N ASN A 215 43.45 23.10 5.89
CA ASN A 215 44.45 23.82 5.11
C ASN A 215 43.86 24.18 3.74
N MET A 216 43.70 25.48 3.56
CA MET A 216 43.18 26.14 2.37
C MET A 216 44.32 26.31 1.35
N LEU A 217 44.07 26.01 0.06
CA LEU A 217 44.87 26.55 -1.04
C LEU A 217 44.02 27.52 -1.86
N LEU A 218 44.41 28.79 -1.78
CA LEU A 218 43.82 29.92 -2.49
C LEU A 218 44.23 29.94 -3.96
N LEU A 219 43.33 30.38 -4.84
CA LEU A 219 43.71 31.19 -6.00
C LEU A 219 42.62 32.24 -6.34
N SER A 220 42.94 33.49 -5.98
CA SER A 220 42.49 34.77 -6.56
C SER A 220 41.03 34.97 -7.00
N ALA A 221 40.34 35.90 -6.33
CA ALA A 221 39.23 36.68 -6.89
C ALA A 221 39.71 38.09 -7.29
N PRO A 222 39.16 38.72 -8.35
CA PRO A 222 39.27 40.16 -8.57
C PRO A 222 38.27 40.92 -7.67
N LYS A 223 38.74 41.94 -6.95
CA LYS A 223 37.88 42.92 -6.26
C LYS A 223 37.60 44.11 -7.17
N ILE A 224 36.35 44.55 -7.27
CA ILE A 224 36.02 45.98 -7.39
C ILE A 224 34.88 46.30 -6.41
N SER A 225 35.01 47.43 -5.72
CA SER A 225 34.16 47.94 -4.64
C SER A 225 32.98 48.78 -5.16
N PRO A 226 31.96 49.08 -4.33
CA PRO A 226 30.72 49.71 -4.81
C PRO A 226 30.86 51.22 -5.05
N GLN A 227 30.02 51.76 -5.93
CA GLN A 227 29.73 53.19 -6.01
C GLN A 227 28.22 53.41 -5.99
N GLN A 228 27.77 54.25 -5.06
CA GLN A 228 26.45 54.89 -5.12
C GLN A 228 26.55 56.15 -5.96
N GLY A 229 25.55 56.39 -6.81
CA GLY A 229 25.39 57.62 -7.59
C GLY A 229 23.91 57.80 -7.90
N GLU A 230 23.38 58.99 -7.65
CA GLU A 230 21.94 59.27 -7.63
C GLU A 230 21.35 59.70 -8.98
N PHE A 231 20.06 59.37 -9.15
CA PHE A 231 19.03 60.01 -10.00
C PHE A 231 19.34 60.45 -11.44
N GLU A 232 18.55 59.91 -12.40
CA GLU A 232 17.57 60.76 -13.09
C GLU A 232 16.38 59.96 -13.68
N ILE A 233 15.20 60.60 -13.74
CA ILE A 233 13.95 60.01 -14.27
C ILE A 233 13.70 60.53 -15.69
N ARG A 234 13.57 59.64 -16.68
CA ARG A 234 12.89 59.97 -17.95
C ARG A 234 11.89 58.89 -18.38
N LYS A 235 10.61 59.25 -18.30
CA LYS A 235 9.49 58.52 -18.94
C LYS A 235 9.65 58.55 -20.46
N LYS A 236 9.39 57.43 -21.12
CA LYS A 236 8.75 57.41 -22.45
C LYS A 236 7.67 56.33 -22.49
N MET A 237 6.51 56.71 -23.00
CA MET A 237 5.33 55.87 -23.15
C MET A 237 5.41 55.07 -24.46
N CYS A 238 4.87 53.84 -24.43
CA CYS A 238 4.22 53.25 -25.60
C CYS A 238 2.82 52.78 -25.15
N HIS A 239 1.78 53.17 -25.89
CA HIS A 239 0.40 52.80 -25.60
C HIS A 239 0.09 51.38 -26.12
N PRO A 240 -0.82 50.64 -25.47
CA PRO A 240 -1.37 49.40 -26.01
C PRO A 240 -2.44 49.70 -27.06
N ASN A 241 -2.68 48.74 -27.97
CA ASN A 241 -3.98 48.62 -28.64
C ASN A 241 -4.35 47.15 -28.84
N PRO A 242 -5.65 46.80 -28.83
CA PRO A 242 -6.10 45.42 -28.69
C PRO A 242 -6.37 44.75 -30.05
N ILE A 243 -6.27 43.41 -30.09
CA ILE A 243 -6.83 42.62 -31.19
C ILE A 243 -7.88 41.67 -30.59
N GLN A 244 -9.11 41.79 -31.09
CA GLN A 244 -10.25 40.99 -30.66
C GLN A 244 -10.28 39.62 -31.36
N LEU A 245 -10.85 38.65 -30.65
CA LEU A 245 -11.21 37.34 -31.14
C LEU A 245 -12.26 37.44 -32.28
N ASN A 246 -12.16 36.61 -33.31
CA ASN A 246 -13.32 36.29 -34.15
C ASN A 246 -13.31 34.85 -34.65
N LYS A 247 -14.51 34.25 -34.71
CA LYS A 247 -14.76 32.85 -35.08
C LYS A 247 -15.15 32.73 -36.56
N THR A 248 -14.68 31.68 -37.23
CA THR A 248 -15.28 31.13 -38.47
C THR A 248 -15.01 29.62 -38.49
N ARG A 249 -15.99 28.76 -38.19
CA ARG A 249 -17.00 28.18 -39.10
C ARG A 249 -16.42 27.50 -40.34
N ARG A 250 -16.67 26.18 -40.43
CA ARG A 250 -16.55 25.36 -41.65
C ARG A 250 -17.28 26.04 -42.83
N ALA A 251 -16.65 26.01 -43.99
CA ALA A 251 -17.31 26.14 -45.29
C ALA A 251 -16.78 25.06 -46.23
N LEU A 252 -17.69 24.24 -46.76
CA LEU A 252 -17.43 23.39 -47.92
C LEU A 252 -17.47 24.29 -49.15
N PHE A 253 -16.53 24.15 -50.08
CA PHE A 253 -16.71 24.56 -51.48
C PHE A 253 -15.89 23.68 -52.42
N GLU A 254 -16.48 23.36 -53.57
CA GLU A 254 -15.93 22.49 -54.61
C GLU A 254 -14.99 23.25 -55.56
N PHE A 255 -14.14 22.50 -56.27
CA PHE A 255 -13.20 23.01 -57.26
C PHE A 255 -13.87 23.33 -58.61
N PRO A 256 -13.28 24.28 -59.36
CA PRO A 256 -13.08 24.10 -60.80
C PRO A 256 -11.60 24.15 -61.17
N ALA A 257 -11.24 23.46 -62.26
CA ALA A 257 -9.85 23.23 -62.68
C ALA A 257 -9.28 24.33 -63.59
N SER A 258 -7.96 24.53 -63.51
CA SER A 258 -7.12 24.93 -64.66
C SER A 258 -5.64 24.58 -64.39
N GLU A 259 -4.94 24.33 -65.49
CA GLU A 259 -3.78 23.46 -65.64
C GLU A 259 -2.42 24.03 -65.15
N GLN A 260 -1.58 23.09 -64.69
CA GLN A 260 -0.13 23.01 -64.91
C GLN A 260 0.76 24.24 -64.65
N GLN A 261 1.59 24.12 -63.61
CA GLN A 261 3.03 23.92 -63.84
C GLN A 261 3.65 23.11 -62.69
N GLN A 262 4.53 22.18 -63.04
CA GLN A 262 5.08 21.17 -62.14
C GLN A 262 6.60 21.33 -62.10
N GLU A 263 7.11 22.00 -61.07
CA GLU A 263 8.50 21.85 -60.63
C GLU A 263 8.51 21.51 -59.13
N SER A 264 9.46 20.66 -58.76
CA SER A 264 9.46 19.88 -57.53
C SER A 264 9.99 20.67 -56.33
N GLU A 265 9.12 20.98 -55.38
CA GLU A 265 9.50 21.14 -53.99
C GLU A 265 8.75 20.10 -53.14
N ASP A 266 9.41 18.98 -52.83
CA ASP A 266 9.02 18.09 -51.74
C ASP A 266 9.24 18.81 -50.41
N LEU A 267 8.36 19.77 -50.11
CA LEU A 267 8.26 20.35 -48.78
C LEU A 267 7.60 19.32 -47.86
N ASP A 268 8.49 18.57 -47.21
CA ASP A 268 8.29 17.64 -46.10
C ASP A 268 7.31 18.24 -45.06
N ILE A 269 6.00 18.11 -45.28
CA ILE A 269 4.99 18.22 -44.22
C ILE A 269 5.13 16.98 -43.36
N LYS A 270 6.20 16.96 -42.57
CA LYS A 270 6.19 16.23 -41.32
C LYS A 270 5.08 16.83 -40.48
N GLU A 271 3.95 16.12 -40.44
CA GLU A 271 3.02 16.26 -39.34
C GLU A 271 3.84 16.18 -38.06
N LEU A 272 3.94 17.31 -37.35
CA LEU A 272 4.65 17.40 -36.10
C LEU A 272 3.89 16.53 -35.11
N GLN A 273 4.30 15.26 -34.97
CA GLN A 273 3.69 14.31 -34.06
C GLN A 273 3.78 14.86 -32.64
N VAL A 274 2.68 15.45 -32.18
CA VAL A 274 2.60 16.20 -30.93
C VAL A 274 2.71 15.18 -29.79
N CYS A 275 3.89 15.08 -29.18
CA CYS A 275 4.18 14.06 -28.16
C CYS A 275 4.74 14.70 -26.88
N PRO A 276 4.64 14.02 -25.73
CA PRO A 276 5.11 14.56 -24.46
C PRO A 276 6.63 14.76 -24.45
N SER A 277 7.08 15.80 -23.75
CA SER A 277 8.50 16.05 -23.50
C SER A 277 9.17 14.91 -22.70
N PRO A 278 10.48 14.66 -22.92
CA PRO A 278 11.24 13.66 -22.18
C PRO A 278 11.21 13.87 -20.67
N ARG A 279 10.85 12.82 -19.91
CA ARG A 279 10.56 12.94 -18.48
C ARG A 279 10.73 11.66 -17.67
N TRP A 280 11.04 11.82 -16.39
CA TRP A 280 11.02 10.76 -15.38
C TRP A 280 10.14 11.14 -14.19
N CYS A 281 9.82 10.16 -13.33
CA CYS A 281 9.02 10.36 -12.09
C CYS A 281 7.66 11.05 -12.33
N HIS A 282 7.12 10.88 -13.54
CA HIS A 282 5.74 11.14 -13.92
C HIS A 282 4.84 10.02 -13.35
N ALA A 283 3.53 10.25 -13.34
CA ALA A 283 2.57 9.15 -13.20
C ALA A 283 1.84 8.94 -14.53
N MET A 284 1.63 7.68 -14.91
CA MET A 284 0.83 7.32 -16.08
C MET A 284 -0.03 6.12 -15.72
N CYS A 285 -1.29 6.13 -16.13
CA CYS A 285 -2.23 5.03 -15.91
C CYS A 285 -3.27 5.00 -17.05
N LEU A 286 -4.04 3.92 -17.14
CA LEU A 286 -5.19 3.85 -18.03
C LEU A 286 -6.31 4.81 -17.57
N SER A 287 -7.21 5.23 -18.47
CA SER A 287 -8.51 5.85 -18.12
C SER A 287 -9.71 4.98 -18.47
N ASP A 288 -9.44 3.97 -19.31
CA ASP A 288 -10.30 2.97 -19.94
C ASP A 288 -9.36 2.01 -20.71
N PRO A 289 -9.83 0.93 -21.35
CA PRO A 289 -8.95 0.00 -22.05
C PRO A 289 -8.22 0.60 -23.28
N GLU A 290 -8.76 1.63 -23.90
CA GLU A 290 -8.28 2.21 -25.17
C GLU A 290 -7.41 3.47 -24.97
N THR A 291 -7.38 4.02 -23.74
CA THR A 291 -6.74 5.30 -23.43
C THR A 291 -5.86 5.23 -22.18
N ALA A 292 -4.73 5.92 -22.22
CA ALA A 292 -3.92 6.25 -21.05
C ALA A 292 -3.82 7.76 -20.81
N VAL A 293 -3.63 8.14 -19.55
CA VAL A 293 -3.37 9.52 -19.12
C VAL A 293 -2.00 9.61 -18.47
N LEU A 294 -1.22 10.62 -18.88
CA LEU A 294 0.12 10.93 -18.38
C LEU A 294 0.07 12.27 -17.63
N ILE A 295 0.64 12.29 -16.43
CA ILE A 295 0.57 13.41 -15.48
C ILE A 295 1.96 13.76 -14.92
N GLY A 296 2.28 15.05 -14.98
CA GLY A 296 3.50 15.66 -14.45
C GLY A 296 4.79 15.01 -14.92
N GLY A 297 5.70 14.82 -13.96
CA GLY A 297 7.08 14.43 -14.20
C GLY A 297 8.04 15.61 -14.27
N GLU A 298 9.32 15.26 -14.25
CA GLU A 298 10.46 16.18 -14.26
C GLU A 298 11.30 15.92 -15.52
N GLY A 299 11.79 17.00 -16.14
CA GLY A 299 12.67 16.94 -17.30
C GLY A 299 14.13 17.20 -16.95
N ALA A 300 14.92 17.56 -17.95
CA ALA A 300 16.28 18.04 -17.73
C ALA A 300 16.32 19.27 -16.79
N ASN A 301 17.45 19.45 -16.08
CA ASN A 301 17.70 20.55 -15.15
C ASN A 301 16.77 20.63 -13.92
N GLN A 302 16.15 19.51 -13.51
CA GLN A 302 15.29 19.42 -12.31
C GLN A 302 14.07 20.37 -12.34
N GLN A 303 13.47 20.52 -13.52
CA GLN A 303 12.27 21.34 -13.73
C GLN A 303 11.06 20.46 -14.02
N CYS A 304 9.88 20.81 -13.48
CA CYS A 304 8.62 20.21 -13.91
C CYS A 304 8.46 20.35 -15.43
N CYS A 305 7.97 19.30 -16.09
CA CYS A 305 7.52 19.41 -17.47
C CYS A 305 6.44 20.50 -17.58
N LYS A 306 6.55 21.39 -18.57
CA LYS A 306 5.55 22.45 -18.81
C LYS A 306 4.28 21.88 -19.45
N ASP A 307 4.48 20.92 -20.34
CA ASP A 307 3.50 20.08 -21.00
C ASP A 307 3.16 18.89 -20.09
N ALA A 308 2.49 19.19 -18.99
CA ALA A 308 2.41 18.27 -17.86
C ALA A 308 1.25 17.26 -17.94
N LEU A 309 0.30 17.43 -18.85
CA LEU A 309 -0.92 16.62 -18.87
C LEU A 309 -1.27 16.19 -20.30
N TRP A 310 -1.34 14.89 -20.52
CA TRP A 310 -1.52 14.29 -21.84
C TRP A 310 -2.46 13.09 -21.79
N LYS A 311 -3.18 12.87 -22.90
CA LYS A 311 -3.94 11.65 -23.22
C LYS A 311 -3.20 10.91 -24.33
N LEU A 312 -3.10 9.59 -24.22
CA LEU A 312 -2.64 8.67 -25.27
C LEU A 312 -3.81 7.80 -25.68
N GLU A 313 -4.19 7.82 -26.97
CA GLU A 313 -5.01 6.76 -27.55
C GLU A 313 -4.10 5.59 -27.91
N ILE A 314 -4.40 4.43 -27.33
CA ILE A 314 -3.49 3.29 -27.32
C ILE A 314 -3.40 2.69 -28.71
N ASP A 315 -4.51 2.38 -29.37
CA ASP A 315 -4.48 1.69 -30.67
C ASP A 315 -3.81 2.53 -31.78
N SER A 316 -4.01 3.84 -31.77
CA SER A 316 -3.48 4.78 -32.78
C SER A 316 -2.07 5.31 -32.47
N ASP A 317 -1.52 5.03 -31.27
CA ASP A 317 -0.31 5.67 -30.73
C ASP A 317 -0.36 7.23 -30.76
N PHE A 318 -1.57 7.80 -30.73
CA PHE A 318 -1.77 9.24 -30.88
C PHE A 318 -1.84 9.94 -29.52
N TRP A 319 -1.03 10.98 -29.37
CA TRP A 319 -0.95 11.79 -28.15
C TRP A 319 -1.71 13.10 -28.32
N PHE A 320 -2.50 13.45 -27.31
CA PHE A 320 -3.24 14.72 -27.23
C PHE A 320 -2.78 15.50 -26.00
N PRO A 321 -2.35 16.76 -26.13
CA PRO A 321 -2.19 17.64 -24.98
C PRO A 321 -3.58 17.90 -24.38
N MET A 322 -3.71 17.83 -23.06
CA MET A 322 -4.98 18.15 -22.39
C MET A 322 -4.95 19.56 -21.83
N ASP A 323 -5.35 20.51 -22.66
CA ASP A 323 -5.56 21.90 -22.26
C ASP A 323 -6.88 22.04 -21.47
N PHE A 324 -6.77 22.52 -20.23
CA PHE A 324 -7.92 22.88 -19.40
C PHE A 324 -7.81 24.35 -18.97
N PRO A 325 -8.92 25.09 -18.89
CA PRO A 325 -8.90 26.46 -18.38
C PRO A 325 -8.38 26.50 -16.94
N GLU A 326 -7.57 27.52 -16.63
CA GLU A 326 -6.97 27.71 -15.29
C GLU A 326 -8.06 27.75 -14.21
N GLN A 327 -8.18 26.65 -13.48
CA GLN A 327 -9.17 26.49 -12.41
C GLN A 327 -8.54 25.63 -11.31
N ASP A 328 -8.75 26.01 -10.04
CA ASP A 328 -8.09 25.41 -8.86
C ASP A 328 -8.40 23.91 -8.62
N SER A 329 -9.22 23.31 -9.49
CA SER A 329 -9.59 21.89 -9.50
C SER A 329 -8.54 20.97 -10.13
N ILE A 330 -7.55 21.48 -10.87
CA ILE A 330 -6.55 20.65 -11.58
C ILE A 330 -5.33 20.39 -10.67
N PRO A 331 -4.75 19.17 -10.64
CA PRO A 331 -3.52 18.91 -9.91
C PRO A 331 -2.36 19.75 -10.45
N GLN A 332 -1.80 20.61 -9.60
CA GLN A 332 -0.56 21.31 -9.93
C GLN A 332 0.55 20.29 -10.12
N CYS A 333 1.01 20.17 -11.37
CA CYS A 333 1.78 19.03 -11.81
C CYS A 333 3.14 18.95 -11.11
N SER A 334 3.37 17.79 -10.49
CA SER A 334 4.49 17.51 -9.59
C SER A 334 5.29 16.31 -10.08
N TRP A 335 6.40 16.00 -9.42
CA TRP A 335 7.11 14.74 -9.60
C TRP A 335 6.98 13.87 -8.34
N GLY A 336 7.03 12.55 -8.53
CA GLY A 336 6.87 11.59 -7.43
C GLY A 336 5.48 11.58 -6.77
N HIS A 337 4.46 12.08 -7.47
CA HIS A 337 3.07 11.76 -7.16
C HIS A 337 2.72 10.36 -7.69
N SER A 338 1.53 9.87 -7.35
CA SER A 338 0.93 8.70 -8.00
C SER A 338 -0.34 9.08 -8.75
N ALA A 339 -0.66 8.29 -9.78
CA ALA A 339 -1.95 8.30 -10.47
C ALA A 339 -2.42 6.85 -10.56
N THR A 340 -3.61 6.56 -10.04
CA THR A 340 -4.15 5.19 -9.96
C THR A 340 -5.55 5.17 -10.55
N TYR A 341 -5.79 4.30 -11.53
CA TYR A 341 -7.10 4.12 -12.13
C TYR A 341 -7.91 3.06 -11.38
N ASP A 342 -9.17 3.39 -11.10
CA ASP A 342 -10.20 2.45 -10.67
C ASP A 342 -11.16 2.16 -11.84
N PRO A 343 -11.15 0.94 -12.40
CA PRO A 343 -12.03 0.54 -13.49
C PRO A 343 -13.49 0.42 -13.05
N ASP A 344 -13.77 0.13 -11.78
CA ASP A 344 -15.13 -0.07 -11.28
C ASP A 344 -15.89 1.26 -11.20
N THR A 345 -15.20 2.32 -10.73
CA THR A 345 -15.78 3.68 -10.62
C THR A 345 -15.42 4.63 -11.75
N LYS A 346 -14.58 4.20 -12.72
CA LYS A 346 -14.07 4.98 -13.86
C LYS A 346 -13.43 6.31 -13.43
N ARG A 347 -12.52 6.21 -12.46
CA ARG A 347 -11.86 7.37 -11.85
C ARG A 347 -10.35 7.18 -11.78
N ILE A 348 -9.61 8.25 -12.00
CA ILE A 348 -8.17 8.31 -11.72
C ILE A 348 -7.98 9.12 -10.44
N TYR A 349 -7.29 8.53 -9.47
CA TYR A 349 -6.89 9.16 -8.21
C TYR A 349 -5.45 9.64 -8.29
N ILE A 350 -5.24 10.95 -8.15
CA ILE A 350 -3.93 11.60 -8.20
C ILE A 350 -3.59 12.09 -6.79
N PHE A 351 -2.46 11.63 -6.25
CA PHE A 351 -2.07 11.96 -4.87
C PHE A 351 -0.59 12.28 -4.71
N GLY A 352 -0.30 13.28 -3.87
CA GLY A 352 1.03 13.57 -3.34
C GLY A 352 1.98 14.28 -4.29
N GLY A 353 3.28 14.03 -4.10
CA GLY A 353 4.37 14.59 -4.91
C GLY A 353 4.93 15.92 -4.43
N MET A 354 5.91 16.43 -5.17
CA MET A 354 6.62 17.69 -4.92
C MET A 354 6.66 18.57 -6.17
N ARG A 355 6.59 19.88 -5.96
CA ARG A 355 6.86 20.92 -6.98
C ARG A 355 7.42 22.14 -6.27
N GLU A 356 8.48 22.75 -6.80
CA GLU A 356 9.07 24.01 -6.28
C GLU A 356 9.36 23.99 -4.76
N GLY A 357 9.73 22.83 -4.20
CA GLY A 357 9.93 22.64 -2.75
C GLY A 357 8.64 22.64 -1.90
N LYS A 358 7.47 22.90 -2.50
CA LYS A 358 6.17 22.78 -1.87
C LYS A 358 5.69 21.32 -1.89
N ARG A 359 5.00 20.94 -0.81
CA ARG A 359 4.47 19.59 -0.59
C ARG A 359 3.00 19.56 -0.96
N TYR A 360 2.58 18.56 -1.69
CA TYR A 360 1.18 18.35 -2.02
C TYR A 360 0.66 17.16 -1.19
N GLY A 361 -0.40 17.41 -0.43
CA GLY A 361 -1.19 16.38 0.27
C GLY A 361 -2.67 16.41 -0.16
N ALA A 362 -2.99 17.24 -1.15
CA ALA A 362 -4.29 17.22 -1.80
C ALA A 362 -4.45 15.92 -2.60
N ILE A 363 -5.67 15.42 -2.67
CA ILE A 363 -6.06 14.35 -3.58
C ILE A 363 -7.00 14.93 -4.63
N TYR A 364 -6.68 14.66 -5.89
CA TYR A 364 -7.48 15.05 -7.04
C TYR A 364 -8.06 13.78 -7.66
N ILE A 365 -9.31 13.85 -8.09
CA ILE A 365 -10.01 12.76 -8.77
C ILE A 365 -10.40 13.26 -10.15
N LEU A 366 -9.97 12.55 -11.19
CA LEU A 366 -10.47 12.74 -12.56
C LEU A 366 -11.53 11.68 -12.84
N ASP A 367 -12.76 12.12 -13.09
CA ASP A 367 -13.83 11.28 -13.60
C ASP A 367 -13.62 11.07 -15.11
N THR A 368 -13.36 9.84 -15.55
CA THR A 368 -12.97 9.56 -16.95
C THR A 368 -14.16 9.44 -17.90
N THR A 369 -15.39 9.46 -17.37
CA THR A 369 -16.62 9.49 -18.18
C THR A 369 -16.99 10.92 -18.57
N SER A 370 -16.81 11.88 -17.66
CA SER A 370 -17.14 13.29 -17.88
C SER A 370 -15.92 14.19 -18.12
N TRP A 371 -14.70 13.66 -17.96
CA TRP A 371 -13.41 14.36 -18.02
C TRP A 371 -13.36 15.59 -17.10
N LYS A 372 -13.95 15.45 -15.90
CA LYS A 372 -14.02 16.51 -14.89
C LYS A 372 -13.11 16.21 -13.71
N TRP A 373 -12.39 17.24 -13.29
CA TRP A 373 -11.56 17.24 -12.11
C TRP A 373 -12.34 17.60 -10.85
N LEU A 374 -12.14 16.82 -9.80
CA LEU A 374 -12.63 17.06 -8.44
C LEU A 374 -11.44 17.15 -7.48
N HIS A 375 -11.25 18.33 -6.88
CA HIS A 375 -10.30 18.51 -5.78
C HIS A 375 -11.00 18.17 -4.45
N VAL A 376 -10.52 17.15 -3.73
CA VAL A 376 -11.18 16.66 -2.51
C VAL A 376 -10.49 17.21 -1.26
N SER A 377 -11.27 17.91 -0.43
CA SER A 377 -10.83 18.39 0.89
C SER A 377 -10.91 17.29 1.94
N ALA A 378 -10.09 16.24 1.76
CA ALA A 378 -10.16 15.01 2.52
C ALA A 378 -9.92 15.20 4.03
N LYS A 379 -10.66 14.44 4.83
CA LYS A 379 -10.66 14.46 6.31
C LYS A 379 -9.62 13.47 6.84
N GLY A 380 -9.36 13.51 8.15
CA GLY A 380 -8.52 12.52 8.83
C GLY A 380 -7.02 12.81 8.77
N LYS A 381 -6.18 11.76 8.75
CA LYS A 381 -4.72 11.89 8.77
C LYS A 381 -4.16 11.99 7.34
N VAL A 382 -4.39 13.12 6.69
CA VAL A 382 -3.92 13.37 5.32
C VAL A 382 -2.38 13.26 5.26
N PRO A 383 -1.80 12.38 4.42
CA PRO A 383 -0.35 12.26 4.28
C PRO A 383 0.23 13.43 3.45
N THR A 384 1.53 13.69 3.61
CA THR A 384 2.30 14.53 2.67
C THR A 384 3.53 13.76 2.21
N LEU A 385 3.37 13.02 1.10
CA LEU A 385 4.31 11.99 0.64
C LEU A 385 4.68 12.20 -0.83
N ALA A 386 5.96 11.99 -1.14
CA ALA A 386 6.45 11.89 -2.51
C ALA A 386 7.26 10.60 -2.70
N TYR A 387 7.31 10.10 -3.94
CA TYR A 387 7.93 8.81 -4.31
C TYR A 387 7.36 7.62 -3.50
N HIS A 388 6.07 7.72 -3.14
CA HIS A 388 5.28 6.63 -2.58
C HIS A 388 4.72 5.76 -3.71
N SER A 389 4.25 4.56 -3.39
CA SER A 389 3.43 3.75 -4.28
C SER A 389 1.95 3.89 -3.93
N ALA A 390 1.06 3.82 -4.92
CA ALA A 390 -0.38 3.74 -4.69
C ALA A 390 -1.01 2.61 -5.52
N THR A 391 -2.06 2.00 -4.99
CA THR A 391 -2.88 1.00 -5.69
C THR A 391 -4.33 1.09 -5.21
N ILE A 392 -5.29 0.73 -6.07
CA ILE A 392 -6.70 0.65 -5.71
C ILE A 392 -7.02 -0.79 -5.28
N TYR A 393 -7.74 -0.97 -4.19
CA TYR A 393 -8.27 -2.27 -3.78
C TYR A 393 -9.64 -2.07 -3.14
N ARG A 394 -10.66 -2.76 -3.66
CA ARG A 394 -12.06 -2.66 -3.21
C ARG A 394 -12.56 -1.21 -3.11
N GLN A 395 -12.32 -0.41 -4.17
CA GLN A 395 -12.68 1.02 -4.28
C GLN A 395 -12.00 1.95 -3.25
N GLU A 396 -11.01 1.48 -2.47
CA GLU A 396 -10.19 2.33 -1.60
C GLU A 396 -8.77 2.46 -2.16
N LEU A 397 -8.15 3.64 -1.97
CA LEU A 397 -6.80 3.93 -2.44
C LEU A 397 -5.78 3.65 -1.34
N PHE A 398 -4.96 2.64 -1.54
CA PHE A 398 -3.88 2.22 -0.64
C PHE A 398 -2.58 2.93 -1.02
N VAL A 399 -2.07 3.80 -0.15
CA VAL A 399 -0.82 4.56 -0.34
C VAL A 399 0.23 4.11 0.66
N PHE A 400 1.33 3.55 0.16
CA PHE A 400 2.39 2.98 0.98
C PHE A 400 3.74 3.70 0.79
N GLY A 401 4.45 3.88 1.91
CA GLY A 401 5.83 4.36 1.96
C GLY A 401 6.02 5.80 1.46
N GLY A 402 7.11 6.04 0.74
CA GLY A 402 7.51 7.36 0.23
C GLY A 402 8.40 8.13 1.20
N ALA A 403 8.74 9.36 0.83
CA ALA A 403 9.50 10.30 1.66
C ALA A 403 8.63 11.45 2.16
N PHE A 404 8.81 11.84 3.43
CA PHE A 404 8.37 13.13 3.94
C PHE A 404 9.40 14.19 3.51
N PRO A 405 9.08 15.17 2.66
CA PRO A 405 10.09 16.12 2.16
C PRO A 405 10.66 16.99 3.28
N LYS A 406 11.99 17.11 3.40
CA LYS A 406 12.64 18.11 4.28
C LYS A 406 12.65 19.47 3.60
N MET A 407 12.48 20.54 4.37
CA MET A 407 12.29 21.90 3.85
C MET A 407 13.60 22.67 3.64
N SER A 408 14.74 22.10 4.04
CA SER A 408 16.02 22.79 4.23
C SER A 408 17.25 22.04 3.71
N SER A 409 17.06 20.99 2.91
CA SER A 409 18.15 20.18 2.36
C SER A 409 17.75 19.55 1.03
N LEU A 410 18.71 19.42 0.09
CA LEU A 410 18.57 18.62 -1.13
C LEU A 410 18.43 17.11 -0.84
N GLU A 411 18.78 16.68 0.38
CA GLU A 411 18.56 15.32 0.85
C GLU A 411 17.07 14.97 0.94
N PRO A 412 16.64 13.79 0.44
CA PRO A 412 15.33 13.24 0.73
C PRO A 412 15.07 13.23 2.24
N GLY A 413 13.95 13.78 2.66
CA GLY A 413 13.56 13.71 4.06
C GLY A 413 13.18 12.28 4.47
N ALA A 414 12.87 12.09 5.75
CA ALA A 414 12.73 10.76 6.33
C ALA A 414 11.72 9.90 5.52
N CYS A 415 12.13 8.68 5.16
CA CYS A 415 11.24 7.75 4.49
C CYS A 415 10.16 7.24 5.46
N SER A 416 9.04 6.82 4.89
CA SER A 416 7.90 6.20 5.57
C SER A 416 7.85 4.70 5.26
N ASN A 417 7.33 3.89 6.19
CA ASN A 417 6.77 2.56 5.95
C ASN A 417 5.31 2.48 6.41
N ALA A 418 4.66 3.62 6.61
CA ALA A 418 3.23 3.65 6.90
C ALA A 418 2.44 3.36 5.61
N LEU A 419 1.35 2.61 5.79
CA LEU A 419 0.25 2.54 4.86
C LEU A 419 -0.82 3.56 5.29
N PHE A 420 -1.35 4.28 4.33
CA PHE A 420 -2.52 5.14 4.48
C PHE A 420 -3.58 4.65 3.50
N ILE A 421 -4.83 4.63 3.91
CA ILE A 421 -5.96 4.30 3.05
C ILE A 421 -6.82 5.56 2.93
N PHE A 422 -7.16 5.93 1.69
CA PHE A 422 -8.19 6.90 1.40
C PHE A 422 -9.47 6.20 0.96
N ASN A 423 -10.53 6.43 1.71
CA ASN A 423 -11.87 6.02 1.33
C ASN A 423 -12.55 7.17 0.57
N PRO A 424 -12.92 6.98 -0.71
CA PRO A 424 -13.53 8.03 -1.53
C PRO A 424 -15.00 8.32 -1.20
N GLU A 425 -15.75 7.36 -0.63
CA GLU A 425 -17.15 7.53 -0.24
C GLU A 425 -17.29 8.50 0.95
N TYR A 426 -16.42 8.37 1.95
CA TYR A 426 -16.42 9.22 3.15
C TYR A 426 -15.41 10.38 3.09
N GLU A 427 -14.63 10.47 2.01
CA GLU A 427 -13.55 11.43 1.79
C GLU A 427 -12.56 11.48 2.97
N ILE A 428 -12.14 10.31 3.48
CA ILE A 428 -11.34 10.22 4.71
C ILE A 428 -10.05 9.43 4.53
N TRP A 429 -8.95 9.99 5.04
CA TRP A 429 -7.68 9.30 5.23
C TRP A 429 -7.59 8.69 6.60
N TYR A 430 -7.35 7.38 6.64
CA TYR A 430 -7.08 6.63 7.85
C TYR A 430 -5.83 5.75 7.70
N GLN A 431 -5.38 5.19 8.82
CA GLN A 431 -4.31 4.20 8.85
C GLN A 431 -4.92 2.92 9.44
N PRO A 432 -4.92 1.80 8.72
CA PRO A 432 -5.41 0.54 9.27
C PRO A 432 -4.48 0.03 10.37
N ILE A 433 -4.99 -0.85 11.22
CA ILE A 433 -4.16 -1.67 12.11
C ILE A 433 -3.55 -2.77 11.23
N ILE A 434 -2.23 -2.95 11.32
CA ILE A 434 -1.48 -3.91 10.51
C ILE A 434 -0.50 -4.65 11.40
N GLU A 435 -0.48 -5.97 11.31
CA GLU A 435 0.44 -6.85 12.05
C GLU A 435 1.58 -7.36 11.14
N GLY A 436 2.37 -8.31 11.63
CA GLY A 436 3.46 -8.94 10.86
C GLY A 436 4.74 -8.11 10.69
N GLU A 437 5.63 -8.61 9.83
CA GLU A 437 6.99 -8.12 9.64
C GLU A 437 7.05 -6.90 8.70
N LYS A 438 6.89 -5.71 9.29
CA LYS A 438 6.79 -4.47 8.55
C LYS A 438 8.07 -4.15 7.74
N PRO A 439 7.96 -3.84 6.43
CA PRO A 439 9.08 -3.38 5.62
C PRO A 439 9.78 -2.17 6.22
N LEU A 440 11.09 -2.05 5.95
CA LEU A 440 11.84 -0.83 6.27
C LEU A 440 11.26 0.41 5.57
N PRO A 441 11.33 1.61 6.19
CA PRO A 441 10.90 2.86 5.56
C PRO A 441 11.65 3.14 4.26
N ARG A 442 10.92 3.43 3.18
CA ARG A 442 11.46 3.45 1.81
C ARG A 442 10.75 4.42 0.87
N LEU A 443 11.49 4.93 -0.11
CA LEU A 443 10.98 5.73 -1.24
C LEU A 443 11.34 5.06 -2.57
N GLY A 444 10.61 5.37 -3.66
CA GLY A 444 10.93 4.89 -5.00
C GLY A 444 10.93 3.36 -5.12
N HIS A 445 10.06 2.70 -4.37
CA HIS A 445 9.80 1.26 -4.40
C HIS A 445 8.57 1.00 -5.27
N SER A 446 8.34 -0.26 -5.65
CA SER A 446 7.03 -0.67 -6.15
C SER A 446 6.19 -1.25 -5.02
N ALA A 447 4.88 -1.01 -5.05
CA ALA A 447 3.90 -1.83 -4.35
C ALA A 447 2.80 -2.20 -5.36
N THR A 448 2.81 -3.46 -5.81
CA THR A 448 1.99 -3.93 -6.92
C THR A 448 0.89 -4.84 -6.37
N LEU A 449 -0.38 -4.53 -6.64
CA LEU A 449 -1.49 -5.42 -6.31
C LEU A 449 -1.45 -6.66 -7.21
N LEU A 450 -1.51 -7.83 -6.59
CA LEU A 450 -1.71 -9.11 -7.28
C LEU A 450 -2.66 -9.98 -6.43
N ARG A 451 -3.82 -10.34 -7.01
CA ARG A 451 -4.94 -10.97 -6.29
C ARG A 451 -5.31 -10.13 -5.04
N ASN A 452 -5.17 -10.71 -3.84
CA ASN A 452 -5.51 -10.08 -2.56
C ASN A 452 -4.24 -9.63 -1.78
N LYS A 453 -3.07 -9.56 -2.44
CA LYS A 453 -1.80 -9.21 -1.80
C LYS A 453 -1.16 -8.00 -2.50
N MET A 454 -0.62 -7.08 -1.72
CA MET A 454 0.22 -5.99 -2.22
C MET A 454 1.69 -6.40 -2.09
N ILE A 455 2.35 -6.57 -3.23
CA ILE A 455 3.74 -7.02 -3.34
C ILE A 455 4.66 -5.80 -3.35
N ILE A 456 5.40 -5.61 -2.27
CA ILE A 456 6.34 -4.51 -2.09
C ILE A 456 7.75 -5.00 -2.44
N PHE A 457 8.45 -4.30 -3.34
CA PHE A 457 9.82 -4.66 -3.72
C PHE A 457 10.76 -3.45 -3.76
N GLY A 458 11.94 -3.63 -3.16
CA GLY A 458 13.08 -2.73 -3.29
C GLY A 458 12.81 -1.31 -2.78
N GLY A 459 13.35 -0.31 -3.49
CA GLY A 459 13.33 1.10 -3.11
C GLY A 459 14.63 1.56 -2.46
N GLN A 460 14.58 2.74 -1.84
CA GLN A 460 15.73 3.38 -1.22
C GLN A 460 15.39 3.92 0.18
N ARG A 461 16.33 3.79 1.11
CA ARG A 461 16.29 4.37 2.45
C ARG A 461 17.61 5.10 2.72
N ALA A 462 17.56 6.43 2.81
CA ALA A 462 18.76 7.27 2.84
C ALA A 462 19.74 6.89 1.69
N SER A 463 20.99 6.57 1.99
CA SER A 463 21.99 6.12 1.00
C SER A 463 21.90 4.62 0.62
N THR A 464 21.03 3.84 1.28
CA THR A 464 20.93 2.39 1.06
C THR A 464 19.82 2.06 0.07
N TYR A 465 20.17 1.39 -1.02
CA TYR A 465 19.21 0.76 -1.93
C TYR A 465 18.80 -0.61 -1.39
N LEU A 466 17.55 -0.98 -1.61
CA LEU A 466 16.95 -2.22 -1.11
C LEU A 466 16.62 -3.16 -2.26
N ASN A 467 16.63 -4.46 -1.99
CA ASN A 467 16.06 -5.52 -2.83
C ASN A 467 15.16 -6.46 -2.03
N ASP A 468 14.80 -6.13 -0.79
CA ASP A 468 13.87 -6.94 0.01
C ASP A 468 12.47 -6.95 -0.62
N MET A 469 11.77 -8.05 -0.41
CA MET A 469 10.39 -8.24 -0.85
C MET A 469 9.51 -8.49 0.37
N HIS A 470 8.35 -7.85 0.40
CA HIS A 470 7.33 -8.07 1.42
C HIS A 470 5.98 -8.25 0.75
N PHE A 471 5.15 -9.11 1.31
CA PHE A 471 3.73 -9.16 1.00
C PHE A 471 2.96 -8.47 2.12
N LEU A 472 2.00 -7.63 1.76
CA LEU A 472 0.89 -7.28 2.65
C LEU A 472 -0.33 -8.08 2.20
N ASP A 473 -0.84 -8.94 3.06
CA ASP A 473 -2.15 -9.55 2.84
C ASP A 473 -3.26 -8.54 3.12
N LEU A 474 -4.11 -8.26 2.13
CA LEU A 474 -5.17 -7.25 2.21
C LEU A 474 -6.49 -7.81 2.77
N GLY A 475 -6.55 -9.11 3.10
CA GLY A 475 -7.63 -9.71 3.87
C GLY A 475 -7.33 -9.70 5.37
N PHE A 476 -6.11 -10.10 5.75
CA PHE A 476 -5.68 -10.14 7.15
C PHE A 476 -5.05 -8.85 7.67
N MET A 477 -4.64 -7.93 6.78
CA MET A 477 -3.79 -6.78 7.11
C MET A 477 -2.53 -7.20 7.89
N GLU A 478 -1.79 -8.13 7.30
CA GLU A 478 -0.57 -8.71 7.89
C GLU A 478 0.59 -8.65 6.89
N TYR A 479 1.75 -8.17 7.34
CA TYR A 479 2.98 -8.20 6.55
C TYR A 479 3.74 -9.52 6.71
N THR A 480 4.19 -10.10 5.61
CA THR A 480 5.12 -11.22 5.57
C THR A 480 6.40 -10.79 4.85
N SER A 481 7.56 -10.95 5.50
CA SER A 481 8.84 -10.79 4.82
C SER A 481 9.09 -12.00 3.93
N VAL A 482 9.52 -11.77 2.69
CA VAL A 482 9.92 -12.85 1.78
C VAL A 482 11.43 -13.02 1.91
N PRO A 483 11.95 -14.23 2.22
CA PRO A 483 13.38 -14.51 2.23
C PRO A 483 14.07 -14.12 0.92
N PHE A 484 15.39 -13.95 0.93
CA PHE A 484 16.13 -13.73 -0.31
C PHE A 484 16.08 -14.99 -1.18
N LEU A 485 15.57 -14.85 -2.41
CA LEU A 485 15.33 -15.93 -3.35
C LEU A 485 16.40 -16.00 -4.44
N PRO A 486 16.74 -17.19 -4.97
CA PRO A 486 17.57 -17.32 -6.17
C PRO A 486 16.99 -16.52 -7.34
N GLY A 487 17.86 -15.86 -8.12
CA GLY A 487 17.45 -15.06 -9.28
C GLY A 487 16.85 -13.68 -8.95
N GLN A 488 16.72 -13.32 -7.66
CA GLN A 488 16.15 -12.05 -7.23
C GLN A 488 16.94 -10.82 -7.75
N PRO A 489 16.28 -9.73 -8.17
CA PRO A 489 16.96 -8.58 -8.72
C PRO A 489 17.90 -7.90 -7.72
N SER A 490 18.93 -7.23 -8.26
CA SER A 490 19.83 -6.38 -7.48
C SER A 490 19.10 -5.21 -6.81
N ALA A 491 19.66 -4.69 -5.71
CA ALA A 491 19.12 -3.55 -4.98
C ALA A 491 18.96 -2.31 -5.87
N ARG A 492 17.74 -1.76 -5.87
CA ARG A 492 17.27 -0.76 -6.85
C ARG A 492 16.11 0.09 -6.31
N SER A 493 16.00 1.32 -6.82
CA SER A 493 14.82 2.18 -6.69
C SER A 493 14.43 2.79 -8.03
N PHE A 494 13.20 3.34 -8.11
CA PHE A 494 12.60 3.91 -9.32
C PHE A 494 12.52 2.92 -10.49
N HIS A 495 12.43 1.62 -10.20
CA HIS A 495 12.01 0.59 -11.15
C HIS A 495 10.51 0.66 -11.37
N ALA A 496 10.05 0.22 -12.54
CA ALA A 496 8.63 0.02 -12.80
C ALA A 496 8.23 -1.41 -12.45
N ALA A 497 6.99 -1.62 -12.00
CA ALA A 497 6.44 -2.94 -11.76
C ALA A 497 4.93 -3.00 -12.02
N ILE A 498 4.48 -4.05 -12.71
CA ILE A 498 3.07 -4.27 -13.08
C ILE A 498 2.67 -5.75 -12.94
N PRO A 499 1.39 -6.06 -12.63
CA PRO A 499 0.89 -7.41 -12.76
C PRO A 499 0.74 -7.73 -14.26
N VAL A 500 1.28 -8.87 -14.68
CA VAL A 500 1.24 -9.34 -16.10
C VAL A 500 0.40 -10.61 -16.28
N SER A 501 -0.04 -11.21 -15.17
CA SER A 501 -1.07 -12.25 -15.09
C SER A 501 -1.58 -12.31 -13.64
N ASP A 502 -2.57 -13.15 -13.34
CA ASP A 502 -3.06 -13.40 -11.98
C ASP A 502 -2.03 -14.09 -11.05
N GLN A 503 -0.83 -14.39 -11.55
CA GLN A 503 0.26 -15.09 -10.85
C GLN A 503 1.62 -14.40 -10.92
N LYS A 504 1.83 -13.46 -11.86
CA LYS A 504 3.17 -12.92 -12.17
C LYS A 504 3.18 -11.38 -12.11
N VAL A 505 4.21 -10.82 -11.46
CA VAL A 505 4.57 -9.40 -11.54
C VAL A 505 5.82 -9.25 -12.40
N LEU A 506 5.79 -8.36 -13.38
CA LEU A 506 6.98 -7.92 -14.11
C LEU A 506 7.62 -6.74 -13.36
N ILE A 507 8.94 -6.74 -13.25
CA ILE A 507 9.77 -5.63 -12.74
C ILE A 507 10.81 -5.28 -13.81
N SER A 508 10.95 -4.00 -14.13
CA SER A 508 11.91 -3.51 -15.13
C SER A 508 12.74 -2.33 -14.63
N GLY A 509 14.03 -2.35 -14.96
CA GLY A 509 14.96 -1.25 -14.77
C GLY A 509 15.09 -0.76 -13.33
N GLY A 510 15.00 0.55 -13.14
CA GLY A 510 15.34 1.26 -11.91
C GLY A 510 16.79 1.72 -11.89
N CYS A 511 17.29 2.13 -10.73
CA CYS A 511 18.68 2.54 -10.55
C CYS A 511 19.21 2.22 -9.16
N ASN A 512 20.54 2.24 -9.03
CA ASN A 512 21.21 2.36 -7.74
C ASN A 512 22.43 3.31 -7.85
N ALA A 513 23.31 3.30 -6.84
CA ALA A 513 24.52 4.12 -6.82
C ALA A 513 25.48 3.91 -8.01
N LYS A 514 25.35 2.83 -8.78
CA LYS A 514 26.16 2.53 -9.97
C LYS A 514 25.55 3.04 -11.29
N GLY A 515 24.29 3.50 -11.29
CA GLY A 515 23.56 3.95 -12.48
C GLY A 515 22.17 3.32 -12.63
N ALA A 516 21.52 3.57 -13.76
CA ALA A 516 20.25 2.92 -14.12
C ALA A 516 20.45 1.53 -14.74
N PHE A 517 19.43 0.68 -14.59
CA PHE A 517 19.42 -0.69 -15.10
C PHE A 517 18.57 -0.83 -16.36
N ARG A 518 18.92 -1.82 -17.18
CA ARG A 518 18.19 -2.27 -18.38
C ARG A 518 17.67 -3.71 -18.26
N ASP A 519 17.73 -4.30 -17.07
CA ASP A 519 17.31 -5.67 -16.81
C ASP A 519 15.81 -5.73 -16.46
N ALA A 520 15.21 -6.89 -16.74
CA ALA A 520 13.80 -7.15 -16.44
C ALA A 520 13.62 -8.55 -15.86
N TYR A 521 12.64 -8.72 -14.98
CA TYR A 521 12.39 -9.95 -14.24
C TYR A 521 10.89 -10.17 -14.06
N THR A 522 10.45 -11.43 -14.06
CA THR A 522 9.14 -11.79 -13.50
C THR A 522 9.30 -12.46 -12.15
N PHE A 523 8.46 -12.07 -11.20
CA PHE A 523 8.25 -12.78 -9.95
C PHE A 523 6.95 -13.58 -10.04
N HIS A 524 6.99 -14.86 -9.67
CA HIS A 524 5.83 -15.75 -9.64
C HIS A 524 5.35 -15.95 -8.20
N LEU A 525 4.09 -15.59 -7.92
CA LEU A 525 3.55 -15.55 -6.57
C LEU A 525 3.41 -16.94 -5.92
N ASP A 526 2.84 -17.91 -6.64
CA ASP A 526 2.52 -19.22 -6.05
C ASP A 526 3.76 -20.11 -5.83
N THR A 527 4.77 -20.02 -6.70
CA THR A 527 6.03 -20.78 -6.60
C THR A 527 7.15 -20.04 -5.86
N LEU A 528 6.99 -18.74 -5.60
CA LEU A 528 8.01 -17.85 -5.05
C LEU A 528 9.33 -17.87 -5.86
N THR A 529 9.24 -17.84 -7.19
CA THR A 529 10.42 -17.90 -8.09
C THR A 529 10.60 -16.62 -8.91
N TRP A 530 11.85 -16.21 -9.11
CA TRP A 530 12.24 -15.17 -10.06
C TRP A 530 12.75 -15.76 -11.37
N ASN A 531 12.33 -15.16 -12.49
CA ASN A 531 12.87 -15.47 -13.82
C ASN A 531 13.33 -14.18 -14.52
N THR A 532 14.52 -14.19 -15.12
CA THR A 532 14.99 -13.07 -15.94
C THR A 532 14.23 -13.02 -17.27
N VAL A 533 13.71 -11.84 -17.61
CA VAL A 533 13.09 -11.57 -18.92
C VAL A 533 14.14 -10.99 -19.85
N LYS A 534 14.33 -11.62 -21.01
CA LYS A 534 15.18 -11.11 -22.09
C LYS A 534 14.30 -10.71 -23.27
N HIS A 535 14.10 -9.41 -23.46
CA HIS A 535 13.40 -8.86 -24.61
C HIS A 535 14.22 -7.68 -25.15
N ALA A 536 14.50 -7.67 -26.46
CA ALA A 536 15.44 -6.73 -27.07
C ALA A 536 15.11 -5.26 -26.73
N ASP A 537 13.86 -4.86 -26.95
CA ASP A 537 13.43 -3.47 -26.76
C ASP A 537 13.23 -3.09 -25.29
N LEU A 538 12.66 -3.96 -24.45
CA LEU A 538 12.52 -3.71 -23.00
C LEU A 538 13.89 -3.49 -22.34
N CYS A 539 14.89 -4.27 -22.79
CA CYS A 539 16.26 -4.24 -22.27
C CYS A 539 17.21 -3.36 -23.11
N SER A 540 16.70 -2.61 -24.08
CA SER A 540 17.52 -1.83 -25.04
C SER A 540 18.37 -0.75 -24.34
N VAL A 541 17.74 0.04 -23.47
CA VAL A 541 18.33 1.19 -22.78
C VAL A 541 18.04 1.12 -21.27
N PRO A 542 18.94 1.64 -20.42
CA PRO A 542 18.71 1.66 -18.98
C PRO A 542 17.66 2.72 -18.61
N ARG A 543 16.70 2.39 -17.75
CA ARG A 543 15.59 3.30 -17.41
C ARG A 543 15.25 3.30 -15.92
N ALA A 544 15.28 4.47 -15.30
CA ALA A 544 14.73 4.75 -13.97
C ALA A 544 13.63 5.81 -14.05
N GLY A 545 12.60 5.70 -13.19
CA GLY A 545 11.47 6.62 -13.15
C GLY A 545 10.60 6.59 -14.42
N HIS A 546 10.57 5.45 -15.11
CA HIS A 546 9.69 5.16 -16.24
C HIS A 546 8.39 4.49 -15.76
N THR A 547 7.36 4.48 -16.58
CA THR A 547 6.12 3.74 -16.30
C THR A 547 5.98 2.53 -17.23
N LEU A 548 5.36 1.47 -16.72
CA LEU A 548 4.86 0.34 -17.50
C LEU A 548 3.32 0.31 -17.38
N LEU A 549 2.63 0.03 -18.48
CA LEU A 549 1.19 -0.28 -18.47
C LEU A 549 0.98 -1.69 -19.03
N ASN A 550 0.09 -2.47 -18.41
CA ASN A 550 -0.37 -3.74 -18.98
C ASN A 550 -1.56 -3.47 -19.91
N LEU A 551 -1.37 -3.70 -21.21
CA LEU A 551 -2.37 -3.52 -22.26
C LEU A 551 -3.14 -4.80 -22.59
N THR A 552 -2.84 -5.92 -21.94
CA THR A 552 -3.41 -7.23 -22.29
C THR A 552 -4.93 -7.26 -22.18
N CYS A 553 -5.54 -6.46 -21.29
CA CYS A 553 -7.01 -6.35 -21.19
C CYS A 553 -7.65 -5.50 -22.31
N ALA A 554 -6.89 -4.72 -23.07
CA ALA A 554 -7.41 -3.87 -24.15
C ALA A 554 -7.77 -4.66 -25.42
N HIS A 555 -7.04 -5.74 -25.70
CA HIS A 555 -7.11 -6.46 -26.98
C HIS A 555 -7.78 -7.84 -26.90
N LEU A 556 -8.40 -8.21 -25.76
CA LEU A 556 -9.04 -9.52 -25.59
C LEU A 556 -10.53 -9.45 -25.92
N THR A 557 -10.94 -10.15 -26.97
CA THR A 557 -12.36 -10.42 -27.25
C THR A 557 -12.94 -11.36 -26.18
N ASP A 558 -14.26 -11.43 -26.04
CA ASP A 558 -14.89 -12.31 -25.04
C ASP A 558 -14.52 -13.79 -25.22
N THR A 559 -14.24 -14.23 -26.46
CA THR A 559 -13.73 -15.57 -26.79
C THR A 559 -12.31 -15.83 -26.29
N ASP A 560 -11.46 -14.80 -26.22
CA ASP A 560 -10.07 -14.97 -25.75
C ASP A 560 -10.00 -15.16 -24.23
N LYS A 561 -11.02 -14.68 -23.48
CA LYS A 561 -11.10 -14.83 -22.02
C LYS A 561 -11.20 -16.30 -21.58
N GLU A 562 -11.86 -17.15 -22.37
CA GLU A 562 -11.91 -18.60 -22.13
C GLU A 562 -10.58 -19.30 -22.46
N SER A 563 -9.77 -18.71 -23.36
CA SER A 563 -8.47 -19.27 -23.78
C SER A 563 -7.30 -18.97 -22.82
N ARG A 564 -7.55 -18.23 -21.72
CA ARG A 564 -6.56 -17.76 -20.72
C ARG A 564 -5.52 -18.81 -20.27
N GLY A 565 -5.85 -20.10 -20.31
CA GLY A 565 -4.94 -21.19 -19.94
C GLY A 565 -3.93 -21.63 -21.02
N LYS A 566 -3.91 -21.04 -22.23
CA LYS A 566 -3.06 -21.51 -23.35
C LYS A 566 -2.00 -20.54 -23.86
N HIS A 567 -2.12 -19.23 -23.61
CA HIS A 567 -1.18 -18.24 -24.14
C HIS A 567 -0.68 -17.27 -23.07
N ASN A 568 0.59 -17.38 -22.70
CA ASN A 568 1.25 -16.50 -21.72
C ASN A 568 1.73 -15.17 -22.34
N LEU A 569 1.01 -14.66 -23.34
CA LEU A 569 1.38 -13.45 -24.08
C LEU A 569 0.81 -12.23 -23.35
N CYS A 570 1.67 -11.27 -23.02
CA CYS A 570 1.30 -10.03 -22.34
C CYS A 570 1.75 -8.82 -23.15
N MET A 571 0.82 -7.92 -23.46
CA MET A 571 1.14 -6.64 -24.10
C MET A 571 1.49 -5.61 -23.03
N VAL A 572 2.66 -4.98 -23.15
CA VAL A 572 3.18 -3.99 -22.20
C VAL A 572 3.61 -2.72 -22.93
N LEU A 573 3.14 -1.57 -22.45
CA LEU A 573 3.62 -0.27 -22.91
C LEU A 573 4.67 0.28 -21.93
N VAL A 574 5.80 0.73 -22.47
CA VAL A 574 6.87 1.42 -21.74
C VAL A 574 6.85 2.89 -22.12
N PHE A 575 6.85 3.79 -21.13
CA PHE A 575 6.97 5.23 -21.36
C PHE A 575 8.00 5.92 -20.46
N GLY A 576 8.80 6.77 -21.08
CA GLY A 576 9.69 7.72 -20.41
C GLY A 576 10.86 7.13 -19.62
N GLY A 577 11.26 7.85 -18.57
CA GLY A 577 12.37 7.56 -17.67
C GLY A 577 13.68 8.29 -18.03
N SER A 578 14.74 7.95 -17.31
CA SER A 578 16.10 8.47 -17.50
C SER A 578 17.16 7.37 -17.28
N ASP A 579 18.33 7.51 -17.92
CA ASP A 579 19.53 6.69 -17.67
C ASP A 579 20.29 7.06 -16.37
N ARG A 580 19.88 8.16 -15.70
CA ARG A 580 20.57 8.79 -14.55
C ARG A 580 21.98 9.31 -14.88
N ALA A 581 22.35 9.38 -16.15
CA ALA A 581 23.59 9.97 -16.67
C ALA A 581 23.37 11.30 -17.42
N GLY A 582 22.11 11.67 -17.68
CA GLY A 582 21.71 12.96 -18.25
C GLY A 582 20.67 12.85 -19.36
N SER A 583 20.44 11.64 -19.89
CA SER A 583 19.40 11.40 -20.90
C SER A 583 18.05 11.22 -20.22
N PHE A 584 17.02 11.82 -20.82
CA PHE A 584 15.62 11.59 -20.50
C PHE A 584 14.94 11.07 -21.74
N TYR A 585 13.91 10.25 -21.56
CA TYR A 585 13.18 9.62 -22.66
C TYR A 585 11.72 10.10 -22.71
N ASN A 586 11.16 10.14 -23.92
CA ASN A 586 9.72 10.20 -24.20
C ASN A 586 9.27 9.08 -25.17
N SER A 587 10.13 8.08 -25.41
CA SER A 587 9.80 6.93 -26.25
C SER A 587 8.58 6.19 -25.69
N THR A 588 7.50 6.11 -26.47
CA THR A 588 6.39 5.18 -26.26
C THR A 588 6.73 3.88 -26.97
N VAL A 589 6.78 2.76 -26.25
CA VAL A 589 7.15 1.46 -26.83
C VAL A 589 6.18 0.38 -26.37
N LYS A 590 5.40 -0.20 -27.29
CA LYS A 590 4.54 -1.36 -27.04
C LYS A 590 5.31 -2.65 -27.32
N LEU A 591 5.24 -3.61 -26.41
CA LEU A 591 6.02 -4.85 -26.43
C LEU A 591 5.11 -6.05 -26.17
N GLN A 592 5.35 -7.15 -26.89
CA GLN A 592 4.68 -8.44 -26.64
C GLN A 592 5.63 -9.37 -25.89
N LEU A 593 5.34 -9.62 -24.61
CA LEU A 593 6.15 -10.49 -23.75
C LEU A 593 5.57 -11.90 -23.74
N ASP A 594 6.38 -12.88 -24.13
CA ASP A 594 6.03 -14.31 -24.00
C ASP A 594 6.52 -14.85 -22.65
N LEU A 595 5.61 -14.95 -21.68
CA LEU A 595 5.90 -15.28 -20.29
C LEU A 595 5.72 -16.79 -20.00
N LYS A 596 6.22 -17.64 -20.92
CA LYS A 596 6.17 -19.11 -20.81
C LYS A 596 6.53 -19.57 -19.39
N GLU A 597 5.81 -20.58 -18.91
CA GLU A 597 6.27 -21.31 -17.73
C GLU A 597 7.45 -22.19 -18.11
N VAL A 598 8.58 -21.99 -17.43
CA VAL A 598 9.69 -22.92 -17.49
C VAL A 598 9.24 -24.18 -16.76
N LYS A 599 8.70 -25.15 -17.50
CA LYS A 599 8.54 -26.51 -17.00
C LYS A 599 9.93 -27.00 -16.61
N GLY A 600 10.10 -27.40 -15.36
CA GLY A 600 11.36 -27.93 -14.86
C GLY A 600 11.76 -29.15 -15.70
N GLY A 601 12.80 -28.99 -16.51
CA GLY A 601 13.39 -30.10 -17.25
C GLY A 601 14.17 -30.98 -16.29
N SER A 602 13.65 -32.17 -16.03
CA SER A 602 14.50 -33.30 -15.66
C SER A 602 15.29 -33.70 -16.90
N GLU A 603 16.52 -33.19 -17.02
CA GLU A 603 17.52 -33.79 -17.88
C GLU A 603 17.97 -35.10 -17.20
N ASP A 604 17.32 -36.21 -17.57
CA ASP A 604 17.89 -37.53 -17.35
C ASP A 604 19.11 -37.67 -18.27
N PRO A 605 20.32 -37.96 -17.74
CA PRO A 605 21.50 -38.16 -18.56
C PRO A 605 21.44 -39.53 -19.25
N ALA A 606 21.72 -39.54 -20.55
CA ALA A 606 21.97 -40.73 -21.36
C ALA A 606 23.45 -40.79 -21.79
#